data_AF-A0A521LJZ9-F1
#
_entry.id   AF-A0A521LJZ9-F1
#
_cell.length_a   1.000
_cell.length_b   1.000
_cell.length_c   1.000
_cell.angle_alpha   90.00
_cell.angle_beta   90.00
_cell.angle_gamma   90.00
#
_symmetry.space_group_name_H-M   'P 1'
#
loop_
_entity.id
_entity.type
_entity.pdbx_description
1 polymer ?
#
loop_
_entity_poly.entity_id
_entity_poly.type
_entity_poly.pdbx_seq_one_letter_code
_entity_poly.pdbx_strand_id
1 'polypeptide(L)'
;MNLSNYFALDVDPSQALPGTYNYALVLLSYLVAVLGSYAFLQFASRIAELRGSGLRFNWLIVGAVAMGGGIWAMHFIGMLAHVLPIPVSYDPGITALSVVPAILAAGVALHVVARPVVSTRRLLIGGTLMGAGIGAMHYTGMAALELNALVRYDPLLFGTSVVVAVLLAILALQARQWLSKLRLTFMRFTAQELVGALILGLAVTAMHYTAMASTYCFATAGQTSPASDHLVFAVVTALIACLVLLIAIVAVVFDRRMALETSSHQRTTEQLIQAQKMEAVGQLTGGVAHDFNNILTIVLANADAIADDEKVPPHIARRAQRISDAGQKATELTRQLLAFSRKQVLKPELADLNDLVATTGQLLRRTLGEHVVVQTVASASLWPTYVDRTQVETALINLCINARDAMSGGGRLTIETRNVSLSADYVARQEDDVAAG
;
A
#
# COMPACT_ATOMS: atom_id res chain seq x y z
N MET A 1 -30.17 41.37 11.04
CA MET A 1 -28.82 41.33 11.67
C MET A 1 -28.07 42.55 11.19
N ASN A 2 -27.65 43.46 12.09
CA ASN A 2 -26.86 44.63 11.68
C ASN A 2 -25.39 44.21 11.51
N LEU A 3 -24.84 44.32 10.29
CA LEU A 3 -23.47 43.89 9.99
C LEU A 3 -22.42 44.71 10.77
N SER A 4 -22.76 45.94 11.14
CA SER A 4 -21.92 46.78 12.00
C SER A 4 -21.79 46.25 13.42
N ASN A 5 -22.51 45.17 13.82
CA ASN A 5 -22.32 44.44 15.07
C ASN A 5 -21.18 43.40 15.00
N TYR A 6 -20.66 43.10 13.81
CA TYR A 6 -19.58 42.12 13.62
C TYR A 6 -18.37 42.73 12.93
N PHE A 7 -18.59 43.65 11.99
CA PHE A 7 -17.53 44.23 11.17
C PHE A 7 -17.20 45.66 11.58
N ALA A 8 -15.92 46.03 11.46
CA ALA A 8 -15.43 47.39 11.65
C ALA A 8 -15.73 48.26 10.41
N LEU A 9 -17.01 48.52 10.14
CA LEU A 9 -17.44 49.32 8.98
C LEU A 9 -17.36 50.83 9.23
N ASP A 10 -17.58 51.25 10.49
CA ASP A 10 -17.71 52.66 10.89
C ASP A 10 -16.79 53.01 12.09
N VAL A 11 -15.69 52.26 12.27
CA VAL A 11 -14.78 52.41 13.41
C VAL A 11 -13.36 52.62 12.91
N ASP A 12 -12.67 53.63 13.44
CA ASP A 12 -11.27 53.92 13.09
C ASP A 12 -10.33 52.83 13.65
N PRO A 13 -9.64 52.05 12.80
CA PRO A 13 -8.74 50.98 13.26
C PRO A 13 -7.59 51.47 14.15
N SER A 14 -7.21 52.75 14.06
CA SER A 14 -6.17 53.33 14.91
C SER A 14 -6.56 53.39 16.40
N GLN A 15 -7.85 53.27 16.70
CA GLN A 15 -8.39 53.23 18.07
C GLN A 15 -8.46 51.80 18.64
N ALA A 16 -8.10 50.79 17.86
CA ALA A 16 -8.02 49.42 18.34
C ALA A 16 -6.89 49.26 19.36
N LEU A 17 -7.08 48.36 20.32
CA LEU A 17 -6.06 48.01 21.30
C LEU A 17 -4.81 47.46 20.61
N PRO A 18 -3.60 47.92 20.97
CA PRO A 18 -2.36 47.38 20.41
C PRO A 18 -2.17 45.94 20.90
N GLY A 19 -2.12 44.98 19.98
CA GLY A 19 -1.80 43.58 20.27
C GLY A 19 -0.36 43.23 19.91
N THR A 20 0.25 42.34 20.68
CA THR A 20 1.59 41.79 20.39
C THR A 20 1.56 40.27 20.34
N TYR A 21 2.57 39.65 19.74
CA TYR A 21 2.67 38.19 19.69
C TYR A 21 3.81 37.67 20.55
N ASN A 22 3.53 36.62 21.32
CA ASN A 22 4.55 35.76 21.90
C ASN A 22 5.04 34.77 20.83
N TYR A 23 6.17 35.08 20.20
CA TYR A 23 6.73 34.26 19.12
C TYR A 23 7.08 32.82 19.53
N ALA A 24 7.33 32.54 20.82
CA ALA A 24 7.54 31.17 21.29
C ALA A 24 6.25 30.35 21.22
N LEU A 25 5.10 30.94 21.57
CA LEU A 25 3.80 30.30 21.43
C LEU A 25 3.37 30.21 19.95
N VAL A 26 3.74 31.18 19.13
CA VAL A 26 3.57 31.08 17.67
C VAL A 26 4.30 29.86 17.12
N LEU A 27 5.58 29.71 17.45
CA LEU A 27 6.37 28.55 17.05
C LEU A 27 5.78 27.24 17.60
N LEU A 28 5.36 27.22 18.87
CA LEU A 28 4.75 26.05 19.48
C LEU A 28 3.46 25.63 18.76
N SER A 29 2.58 26.58 18.43
CA SER A 29 1.37 26.32 17.65
C SER A 29 1.71 25.69 16.29
N TYR A 30 2.74 26.19 15.61
CA TYR A 30 3.22 25.62 14.36
C TYR A 30 3.76 24.19 14.52
N LEU A 31 4.55 23.92 15.55
CA LEU A 31 5.05 22.56 15.80
C LEU A 31 3.92 21.57 16.08
N VAL A 32 2.90 21.97 16.84
CA VAL A 32 1.67 21.17 17.05
C VAL A 32 0.92 20.95 15.73
N ALA A 33 0.82 21.98 14.87
CA ALA A 33 0.23 21.87 13.54
C ALA A 33 0.96 20.86 12.65
N VAL A 34 2.29 20.88 12.67
CA VAL A 34 3.14 19.95 11.90
C VAL A 34 2.97 18.52 12.41
N LEU A 35 2.95 18.31 13.73
CA LEU A 35 2.72 16.98 14.32
C LEU A 35 1.33 16.44 13.94
N GLY A 36 0.30 17.29 14.04
CA GLY A 36 -1.06 16.94 13.59
C GLY A 36 -1.09 16.62 12.10
N SER A 37 -0.41 17.41 11.27
CA SER A 37 -0.32 17.18 9.83
C SER A 37 0.40 15.87 9.48
N TYR A 38 1.45 15.52 10.21
CA TYR A 38 2.17 14.26 10.05
C TYR A 38 1.28 13.06 10.41
N ALA A 39 0.57 13.15 11.54
CA ALA A 39 -0.38 12.13 11.93
C ALA A 39 -1.52 12.00 10.89
N PHE A 40 -2.03 13.11 10.35
CA PHE A 40 -3.05 13.08 9.29
C PHE A 40 -2.58 12.27 8.08
N LEU A 41 -1.34 12.48 7.64
CA LEU A 41 -0.76 11.72 6.52
C LEU A 41 -0.63 10.23 6.85
N GLN A 42 -0.21 9.87 8.07
CA GLN A 42 -0.14 8.47 8.50
C GLN A 42 -1.51 7.79 8.48
N PHE A 43 -2.54 8.44 9.03
CA PHE A 43 -3.91 7.93 8.99
C PHE A 43 -4.44 7.83 7.55
N ALA A 44 -4.22 8.85 6.73
CA ALA A 44 -4.65 8.84 5.33
C ALA A 44 -3.98 7.71 4.53
N SER A 45 -2.70 7.45 4.77
CA SER A 45 -1.96 6.31 4.23
C SER A 45 -2.58 4.99 4.68
N ARG A 46 -2.78 4.81 6.00
CA ARG A 46 -3.34 3.57 6.54
C ARG A 46 -4.76 3.27 6.05
N ILE A 47 -5.66 4.26 6.07
CA ILE A 47 -7.05 4.11 5.62
C ILE A 47 -7.11 3.73 4.13
N ALA A 48 -6.14 4.17 3.32
CA ALA A 48 -6.07 3.81 1.90
C ALA A 48 -5.62 2.36 1.65
N GLU A 49 -4.82 1.78 2.55
CA GLU A 49 -4.35 0.38 2.46
C GLU A 49 -5.45 -0.64 2.86
N LEU A 50 -6.42 -0.22 3.67
CA LEU A 50 -7.46 -1.11 4.19
C LEU A 50 -8.53 -1.43 3.13
N ARG A 51 -8.77 -2.74 2.92
CA ARG A 51 -9.83 -3.25 2.04
C ARG A 51 -11.21 -3.36 2.70
N GLY A 52 -11.25 -3.61 4.02
CA GLY A 52 -12.50 -3.80 4.78
C GLY A 52 -13.19 -2.47 5.13
N SER A 53 -14.49 -2.35 4.82
CA SER A 53 -15.27 -1.13 5.04
C SER A 53 -15.42 -0.76 6.52
N GLY A 54 -15.60 -1.75 7.41
CA GLY A 54 -15.75 -1.52 8.85
C GLY A 54 -14.47 -1.00 9.52
N LEU A 55 -13.33 -1.67 9.31
CA LEU A 55 -12.05 -1.20 9.85
C LEU A 55 -11.68 0.18 9.31
N ARG A 56 -11.93 0.42 8.02
CA ARG A 56 -11.70 1.72 7.38
C ARG A 56 -12.50 2.84 8.07
N PHE A 57 -13.76 2.57 8.43
CA PHE A 57 -14.61 3.52 9.14
C PHE A 57 -14.08 3.80 10.56
N ASN A 58 -13.66 2.77 11.30
CA ASN A 58 -13.09 2.95 12.63
C ASN A 58 -11.82 3.80 12.61
N TRP A 59 -10.90 3.52 11.69
CA TRP A 59 -9.69 4.33 11.51
C TRP A 59 -9.99 5.77 11.08
N LEU A 60 -11.06 6.00 10.31
CA LEU A 60 -11.51 7.34 9.97
C LEU A 60 -12.00 8.10 11.21
N ILE A 61 -12.80 7.48 12.08
CA ILE A 61 -13.27 8.11 13.33
C ILE A 61 -12.08 8.46 14.23
N VAL A 62 -11.20 7.49 14.50
CA VAL A 62 -10.04 7.69 15.38
C VAL A 62 -9.14 8.79 14.81
N GLY A 63 -8.89 8.77 13.50
CA GLY A 63 -8.13 9.82 12.83
C GLY A 63 -8.80 11.18 12.90
N ALA A 64 -10.12 11.26 12.66
CA ALA A 64 -10.87 12.51 12.72
C ALA A 64 -10.82 13.16 14.10
N VAL A 65 -10.98 12.36 15.16
CA VAL A 65 -10.92 12.84 16.55
C VAL A 65 -9.51 13.33 16.89
N ALA A 66 -8.48 12.53 16.62
CA ALA A 66 -7.10 12.91 16.92
C ALA A 66 -6.68 14.17 16.15
N MET A 67 -6.98 14.23 14.85
CA MET A 67 -6.56 15.35 14.00
C MET A 67 -7.38 16.62 14.28
N GLY A 68 -8.69 16.48 14.49
CA GLY A 68 -9.54 17.59 14.90
C GLY A 68 -9.08 18.19 16.22
N GLY A 69 -8.72 17.35 17.20
CA GLY A 69 -8.11 17.78 18.47
C GLY A 69 -6.78 18.50 18.28
N GLY A 70 -5.91 18.03 17.38
CA GLY A 70 -4.65 18.70 17.05
C GLY A 70 -4.84 20.08 16.40
N ILE A 71 -5.77 20.20 15.45
CA ILE A 71 -6.11 21.47 14.80
C ILE A 71 -6.69 22.45 15.83
N TRP A 72 -7.58 21.98 16.69
CA TRP A 72 -8.17 22.76 17.78
C TRP A 72 -7.12 23.25 18.78
N ALA A 73 -6.21 22.36 19.21
CA ALA A 73 -5.13 22.72 20.13
C ALA A 73 -4.19 23.77 19.51
N MET A 74 -3.80 23.60 18.24
CA MET A 74 -3.03 24.58 17.49
C MET A 74 -3.72 25.95 17.48
N HIS A 75 -5.02 25.97 17.15
CA HIS A 75 -5.80 27.22 17.13
C HIS A 75 -5.82 27.89 18.50
N PHE A 76 -6.07 27.14 19.57
CA PHE A 76 -6.16 27.69 20.92
C PHE A 76 -4.80 28.22 21.41
N ILE A 77 -3.71 27.49 21.16
CA ILE A 77 -2.34 27.97 21.46
C ILE A 77 -2.04 29.25 20.67
N GLY A 78 -2.48 29.32 19.41
CA GLY A 78 -2.32 30.52 18.58
C GLY A 78 -3.11 31.73 19.09
N MET A 79 -4.31 31.53 19.64
CA MET A 79 -5.05 32.60 20.33
C MET A 79 -4.29 33.08 21.57
N LEU A 80 -3.77 32.16 22.39
CA LEU A 80 -2.94 32.48 23.56
C LEU A 80 -1.62 33.16 23.22
N ALA A 81 -1.13 33.00 21.98
CA ALA A 81 0.05 33.70 21.51
C ALA A 81 -0.20 35.20 21.29
N HIS A 82 -1.46 35.63 21.13
CA HIS A 82 -1.81 37.03 20.96
C HIS A 82 -2.05 37.70 22.32
N VAL A 83 -1.16 38.61 22.70
CA VAL A 83 -1.17 39.30 23.99
C VAL A 83 -1.81 40.67 23.82
N LEU A 84 -2.96 40.86 24.47
CA LEU A 84 -3.67 42.13 24.57
C LEU A 84 -3.40 42.80 25.93
N PRO A 85 -3.48 44.14 26.01
CA PRO A 85 -3.25 44.91 27.25
C PRO A 85 -4.45 44.88 28.21
N ILE A 86 -5.31 43.87 28.09
CA ILE A 86 -6.51 43.65 28.91
C ILE A 86 -6.59 42.16 29.29
N PRO A 87 -7.22 41.82 30.43
CA PRO A 87 -7.48 40.43 30.77
C PRO A 87 -8.36 39.75 29.72
N VAL A 88 -7.99 38.53 29.36
CA VAL A 88 -8.76 37.66 28.46
C VAL A 88 -9.10 36.38 29.23
N SER A 89 -10.37 36.01 29.25
CA SER A 89 -10.85 34.70 29.70
C SER A 89 -11.57 33.97 28.57
N TYR A 90 -11.94 32.71 28.82
CA TYR A 90 -12.55 31.85 27.82
C TYR A 90 -13.72 31.08 28.44
N ASP A 91 -14.88 31.09 27.77
CA ASP A 91 -16.01 30.25 28.15
C ASP A 91 -15.66 28.77 27.94
N PRO A 92 -15.69 27.91 28.98
CA PRO A 92 -15.28 26.51 28.86
C PRO A 92 -16.19 25.69 27.93
N GLY A 93 -17.49 26.01 27.87
CA GLY A 93 -18.47 25.27 27.08
C GLY A 93 -18.31 25.51 25.58
N ILE A 94 -18.22 26.77 25.17
CA ILE A 94 -17.99 27.16 23.77
C ILE A 94 -16.59 26.73 23.33
N THR A 95 -15.59 26.88 24.21
CA THR A 95 -14.22 26.41 23.96
C THR A 95 -14.21 24.91 23.67
N ALA A 96 -14.89 24.09 24.49
CA ALA A 96 -15.01 22.65 24.24
C ALA A 96 -15.81 22.34 22.97
N LEU A 97 -16.91 23.05 22.71
CA LEU A 97 -17.75 22.83 21.53
C LEU A 97 -17.02 23.16 20.22
N SER A 98 -16.10 24.12 20.24
CA SER A 98 -15.35 24.54 19.04
C SER A 98 -14.47 23.43 18.44
N VAL A 99 -14.18 22.34 19.17
CA VAL A 99 -13.46 21.17 18.60
C VAL A 99 -14.29 20.42 17.55
N VAL A 100 -15.63 20.46 17.65
CA VAL A 100 -16.53 19.62 16.83
C VAL A 100 -16.41 19.94 15.34
N PRO A 101 -16.47 21.21 14.88
CA PRO A 101 -16.25 21.52 13.46
C PRO A 101 -14.87 21.06 12.95
N ALA A 102 -13.82 21.09 13.79
CA ALA A 102 -12.49 20.60 13.41
C ALA A 102 -12.45 19.08 13.23
N ILE A 103 -13.12 18.31 14.11
CA ILE A 103 -13.23 16.85 13.97
C ILE A 103 -13.98 16.50 12.69
N LEU A 104 -15.10 17.18 12.41
CA LEU A 104 -15.87 16.97 11.18
C LEU A 104 -15.04 17.31 9.93
N ALA A 105 -14.33 18.45 9.94
CA ALA A 105 -13.45 18.85 8.84
C ALA A 105 -12.32 17.82 8.61
N ALA A 106 -11.68 17.35 9.68
CA ALA A 106 -10.65 16.31 9.60
C ALA A 106 -11.20 14.98 9.06
N GLY A 107 -12.41 14.59 9.46
CA GLY A 107 -13.10 13.40 8.94
C GLY A 107 -13.39 13.50 7.45
N VAL A 108 -13.89 14.65 6.98
CA VAL A 108 -14.08 14.92 5.53
C VAL A 108 -12.75 14.84 4.79
N ALA A 109 -11.70 15.49 5.32
CA ALA A 109 -10.38 15.48 4.72
C ALA A 109 -9.83 14.05 4.58
N LEU A 110 -9.87 13.25 5.66
CA LEU A 110 -9.43 11.84 5.63
C LEU A 110 -10.27 11.00 4.66
N HIS A 111 -11.59 11.21 4.63
CA HIS A 111 -12.47 10.47 3.71
C HIS A 111 -12.11 10.73 2.24
N VAL A 112 -11.78 11.96 1.90
CA VAL A 112 -11.43 12.38 0.53
C VAL A 112 -10.02 11.91 0.16
N VAL A 113 -9.02 12.12 1.03
CA VAL A 113 -7.61 11.80 0.76
C VAL A 113 -7.34 10.30 0.77
N ALA A 114 -8.09 9.51 1.54
CA ALA A 114 -7.89 8.06 1.62
C ALA A 114 -8.42 7.27 0.41
N ARG A 115 -8.84 7.94 -0.68
CA ARG A 115 -9.25 7.27 -1.92
C ARG A 115 -8.13 7.29 -2.97
N PRO A 116 -7.98 6.22 -3.77
CA PRO A 116 -6.87 6.10 -4.73
C PRO A 116 -6.96 7.09 -5.90
N VAL A 117 -8.17 7.54 -6.28
CA VAL A 117 -8.39 8.53 -7.32
C VAL A 117 -9.38 9.58 -6.82
N VAL A 118 -8.95 10.84 -6.75
CA VAL A 118 -9.81 11.97 -6.36
C VAL A 118 -10.14 12.76 -7.63
N SER A 119 -11.42 12.87 -7.97
CA SER A 119 -11.88 13.71 -9.06
C SER A 119 -11.86 15.19 -8.66
N THR A 120 -11.67 16.09 -9.63
CA THR A 120 -11.67 17.55 -9.38
C THR A 120 -12.93 18.01 -8.66
N ARG A 121 -14.11 17.46 -9.00
CA ARG A 121 -15.38 17.77 -8.32
C ARG A 121 -15.34 17.40 -6.83
N ARG A 122 -14.81 16.23 -6.48
CA ARG A 122 -14.70 15.80 -5.08
C ARG A 122 -13.66 16.60 -4.32
N LEU A 123 -12.58 16.99 -4.99
CA LEU A 123 -11.56 17.85 -4.42
C LEU A 123 -12.14 19.23 -4.07
N LEU A 124 -12.90 19.83 -4.98
CA LEU A 124 -13.57 21.12 -4.74
C LEU A 124 -14.60 21.04 -3.62
N ILE A 125 -15.48 20.03 -3.65
CA ILE A 125 -16.49 19.83 -2.60
C ILE A 125 -15.82 19.56 -1.25
N GLY A 126 -14.86 18.62 -1.22
CA GLY A 126 -14.13 18.24 -0.02
C GLY A 126 -13.31 19.37 0.58
N GLY A 127 -12.58 20.12 -0.26
CA GLY A 127 -11.79 21.28 0.15
C GLY A 127 -12.67 22.42 0.66
N THR A 128 -13.82 22.67 0.03
CA THR A 128 -14.78 23.67 0.51
C THR A 128 -15.37 23.28 1.86
N LEU A 129 -15.81 22.02 2.03
CA LEU A 129 -16.35 21.53 3.30
C LEU A 129 -15.30 21.55 4.42
N MET A 130 -14.06 21.14 4.11
CA MET A 130 -12.94 21.20 5.05
C MET A 130 -12.63 22.65 5.43
N GLY A 131 -12.48 23.56 4.46
CA GLY A 131 -12.22 24.98 4.71
C GLY A 131 -13.32 25.66 5.53
N ALA A 132 -14.59 25.37 5.21
CA ALA A 132 -15.73 25.83 5.99
C ALA A 132 -15.73 25.31 7.43
N GLY A 133 -15.40 24.03 7.64
CA GLY A 133 -15.32 23.44 8.97
C GLY A 133 -14.17 23.99 9.81
N ILE A 134 -12.99 24.24 9.21
CA ILE A 134 -11.87 24.86 9.92
C ILE A 134 -12.16 26.33 10.23
N GLY A 135 -12.76 27.08 9.29
CA GLY A 135 -13.22 28.45 9.53
C GLY A 135 -14.28 28.51 10.63
N ALA A 136 -15.25 27.60 10.63
CA ALA A 136 -16.26 27.49 11.67
C ALA A 136 -15.63 27.19 13.04
N MET A 137 -14.64 26.29 13.11
CA MET A 137 -13.89 26.06 14.35
C MET A 137 -13.20 27.33 14.83
N HIS A 138 -12.50 28.04 13.93
CA HIS A 138 -11.77 29.26 14.28
C HIS A 138 -12.69 30.34 14.86
N TYR A 139 -13.78 30.67 14.17
CA TYR A 139 -14.68 31.73 14.62
C TYR A 139 -15.55 31.30 15.82
N THR A 140 -15.85 30.01 15.97
CA THR A 140 -16.48 29.50 17.22
C THR A 140 -15.50 29.59 18.40
N GLY A 141 -14.20 29.33 18.16
CA GLY A 141 -13.15 29.51 19.17
C GLY A 141 -12.98 30.97 19.57
N MET A 142 -12.98 31.89 18.61
CA MET A 142 -12.99 33.34 18.87
C MET A 142 -14.24 33.80 19.64
N ALA A 143 -15.40 33.19 19.38
CA ALA A 143 -16.63 33.50 20.11
C ALA A 143 -16.60 33.05 21.58
N ALA A 144 -15.64 32.19 21.97
CA ALA A 144 -15.44 31.81 23.37
C ALA A 144 -14.68 32.86 24.18
N LEU A 145 -14.08 33.87 23.53
CA LEU A 145 -13.33 34.93 24.19
C LEU A 145 -14.23 35.82 25.03
N GLU A 146 -13.92 35.91 26.32
CA GLU A 146 -14.55 36.81 27.27
C GLU A 146 -13.54 37.91 27.63
N LEU A 147 -13.80 39.13 27.19
CA LEU A 147 -12.96 40.28 27.50
C LEU A 147 -13.81 41.56 27.50
N ASN A 148 -13.35 42.57 28.23
CA ASN A 148 -13.99 43.89 28.32
C ASN A 148 -13.69 44.77 27.09
N ALA A 149 -13.82 44.20 25.88
CA ALA A 149 -13.67 44.92 24.63
C ALA A 149 -14.66 44.40 23.58
N LEU A 150 -15.01 45.27 22.65
CA LEU A 150 -15.79 44.94 21.47
C LEU A 150 -14.87 44.35 20.41
N VAL A 151 -15.06 43.07 20.09
CA VAL A 151 -14.35 42.38 19.00
C VAL A 151 -15.05 42.68 17.67
N ARG A 152 -14.31 43.22 16.71
CA ARG A 152 -14.78 43.55 15.36
C ARG A 152 -13.85 42.96 14.31
N TYR A 153 -14.39 42.58 13.17
CA TYR A 153 -13.59 42.04 12.08
C TYR A 153 -13.42 43.04 10.93
N ASP A 154 -12.24 43.06 10.32
CA ASP A 154 -12.02 43.64 9.00
C ASP A 154 -12.71 42.76 7.94
N PRO A 155 -13.67 43.28 7.14
CA PRO A 155 -14.39 42.49 6.14
C PRO A 155 -13.50 41.84 5.07
N LEU A 156 -12.45 42.54 4.64
CA LEU A 156 -11.55 42.08 3.58
C LEU A 156 -10.63 40.97 4.08
N LEU A 157 -10.01 41.16 5.25
CA LEU A 157 -9.15 40.13 5.85
C LEU A 157 -9.96 38.93 6.33
N PHE A 158 -11.17 39.13 6.83
CA PHE A 158 -12.10 38.05 7.16
C PHE A 158 -12.46 37.24 5.90
N GLY A 159 -12.86 37.90 4.82
CA GLY A 159 -13.15 37.22 3.55
C GLY A 159 -11.93 36.48 3.00
N THR A 160 -10.76 37.11 3.10
CA THR A 160 -9.48 36.53 2.66
C THR A 160 -9.12 35.29 3.48
N SER A 161 -9.32 35.30 4.80
CA SER A 161 -9.02 34.15 5.66
C SER A 161 -9.84 32.92 5.27
N VAL A 162 -11.12 33.10 4.92
CA VAL A 162 -12.02 32.03 4.47
C VAL A 162 -11.58 31.48 3.11
N VAL A 163 -11.23 32.36 2.17
CA VAL A 163 -10.72 31.95 0.85
C VAL A 163 -9.40 31.20 1.00
N VAL A 164 -8.47 31.72 1.81
CA VAL A 164 -7.20 31.08 2.14
C VAL A 164 -7.44 29.71 2.77
N ALA A 165 -8.39 29.59 3.71
CA ALA A 165 -8.74 28.30 4.30
C ALA A 165 -9.17 27.25 3.26
N VAL A 166 -10.03 27.62 2.30
CA VAL A 166 -10.48 26.72 1.24
C VAL A 166 -9.34 26.38 0.28
N LEU A 167 -8.55 27.36 -0.15
CA LEU A 167 -7.42 27.12 -1.07
C LEU A 167 -6.37 26.21 -0.43
N LEU A 168 -6.02 26.47 0.82
CA LEU A 168 -5.07 25.66 1.57
C LEU A 168 -5.61 24.27 1.88
N ALA A 169 -6.91 24.12 2.14
CA ALA A 169 -7.55 22.80 2.22
C ALA A 169 -7.47 22.04 0.90
N ILE A 170 -7.71 22.70 -0.24
CA ILE A 170 -7.55 22.06 -1.56
C ILE A 170 -6.10 21.65 -1.80
N LEU A 171 -5.13 22.51 -1.47
CA LEU A 171 -3.71 22.21 -1.58
C LEU A 171 -3.30 21.03 -0.68
N ALA A 172 -3.80 20.99 0.56
CA ALA A 172 -3.62 19.87 1.48
C ALA A 172 -4.10 18.54 0.89
N LEU A 173 -5.29 18.55 0.28
CA LEU A 173 -5.87 17.38 -0.38
C LEU A 173 -5.06 16.94 -1.61
N GLN A 174 -4.42 17.89 -2.33
CA GLN A 174 -3.56 17.59 -3.49
C GLN A 174 -2.15 17.14 -3.11
N ALA A 175 -1.63 17.57 -1.96
CA ALA A 175 -0.25 17.32 -1.54
C ALA A 175 0.12 15.83 -1.62
N ARG A 176 -0.77 14.93 -1.18
CA ARG A 176 -0.54 13.47 -1.26
C ARG A 176 -0.35 12.98 -2.70
N GLN A 177 -1.12 13.48 -3.66
CA GLN A 177 -1.03 13.07 -5.07
C GLN A 177 0.22 13.63 -5.75
N TRP A 178 0.61 14.85 -5.38
CA TRP A 178 1.84 15.46 -5.87
C TRP A 178 3.06 14.71 -5.35
N LEU A 179 3.09 14.41 -4.04
CA LEU A 179 4.17 13.65 -3.42
C LEU A 179 4.28 12.22 -3.98
N SER A 180 3.16 11.57 -4.33
CA SER A 180 3.22 10.23 -4.95
C SER A 180 3.65 10.24 -6.42
N LYS A 181 3.41 11.35 -7.14
CA LYS A 181 3.85 11.52 -8.54
C LYS A 181 5.29 11.99 -8.67
N LEU A 182 5.78 12.79 -7.71
CA LEU A 182 7.20 13.08 -7.58
C LEU A 182 7.90 11.77 -7.20
N ARG A 183 8.28 10.97 -8.21
CA ARG A 183 9.24 9.87 -8.11
C ARG A 183 10.62 10.42 -7.73
N LEU A 184 10.72 10.97 -6.52
CA LEU A 184 12.00 11.21 -5.86
C LEU A 184 12.54 9.83 -5.49
N THR A 185 13.10 9.12 -6.48
CA THR A 185 13.69 7.78 -6.39
C THR A 185 14.76 7.67 -5.30
N PHE A 186 15.18 8.80 -4.71
CA PHE A 186 16.22 8.91 -3.70
C PHE A 186 15.71 9.13 -2.25
N MET A 187 14.46 9.54 -2.04
CA MET A 187 13.93 9.80 -0.67
C MET A 187 13.11 8.61 -0.15
N ARG A 188 13.39 8.20 1.09
CA ARG A 188 12.58 7.20 1.81
C ARG A 188 11.14 7.73 2.00
N PHE A 189 10.15 6.83 1.96
CA PHE A 189 8.72 7.12 2.15
C PHE A 189 8.43 8.04 3.35
N THR A 190 9.10 7.82 4.49
CA THR A 190 8.97 8.64 5.70
C THR A 190 9.38 10.10 5.51
N ALA A 191 10.37 10.37 4.65
CA ALA A 191 10.86 11.72 4.43
C ALA A 191 9.89 12.54 3.56
N GLN A 192 9.16 11.89 2.64
CA GLN A 192 8.07 12.53 1.89
C GLN A 192 6.93 12.94 2.83
N GLU A 193 6.52 12.07 3.76
CA GLU A 193 5.48 12.38 4.74
C GLU A 193 5.88 13.54 5.66
N LEU A 194 7.15 13.64 6.05
CA LEU A 194 7.66 14.76 6.84
C LEU A 194 7.59 16.10 6.10
N VAL A 195 8.02 16.13 4.82
CA VAL A 195 7.93 17.34 3.99
C VAL A 195 6.46 17.74 3.79
N GLY A 196 5.59 16.77 3.51
CA GLY A 196 4.15 17.02 3.41
C GLY A 196 3.55 17.59 4.70
N ALA A 197 3.99 17.08 5.85
CA ALA A 197 3.55 17.56 7.16
C ALA A 197 3.98 19.01 7.45
N LEU A 198 5.20 19.40 7.06
CA LEU A 198 5.69 20.77 7.20
C LEU A 198 4.86 21.75 6.35
N ILE A 199 4.60 21.39 5.09
CA ILE A 199 3.80 22.22 4.17
C ILE A 199 2.37 22.37 4.70
N LEU A 200 1.76 21.26 5.13
CA LEU A 200 0.40 21.27 5.66
C LEU A 200 0.31 22.03 7.00
N GLY A 201 1.30 21.87 7.87
CA GLY A 201 1.39 22.61 9.13
C GLY A 201 1.49 24.11 8.89
N LEU A 202 2.31 24.54 7.92
CA LEU A 202 2.44 25.94 7.53
C LEU A 202 1.13 26.49 6.98
N ALA A 203 0.42 25.71 6.16
CA ALA A 203 -0.88 26.09 5.63
C ALA A 203 -1.93 26.30 6.75
N VAL A 204 -1.99 25.35 7.69
CA VAL A 204 -2.93 25.39 8.81
C VAL A 204 -2.66 26.61 9.71
N THR A 205 -1.40 26.92 10.03
CA THR A 205 -1.07 28.11 10.83
C THR A 205 -1.24 29.40 10.05
N ALA A 206 -0.86 29.45 8.76
CA ALA A 206 -1.04 30.65 7.93
C ALA A 206 -2.51 31.08 7.87
N MET A 207 -3.42 30.13 7.70
CA MET A 207 -4.86 30.40 7.77
C MET A 207 -5.25 31.00 9.13
N HIS A 208 -4.81 30.39 10.24
CA HIS A 208 -5.15 30.87 11.58
C HIS A 208 -4.66 32.30 11.83
N TYR A 209 -3.40 32.61 11.53
CA TYR A 209 -2.84 33.94 11.76
C TYR A 209 -3.41 34.99 10.79
N THR A 210 -3.79 34.60 9.57
CA THR A 210 -4.54 35.49 8.66
C THR A 210 -5.91 35.83 9.25
N ALA A 211 -6.59 34.87 9.86
CA ALA A 211 -7.87 35.10 10.52
C ALA A 211 -7.73 35.97 11.79
N MET A 212 -6.69 35.74 12.60
CA MET A 212 -6.36 36.61 13.75
C MET A 212 -6.06 38.05 13.31
N ALA A 213 -5.33 38.24 12.21
CA ALA A 213 -5.03 39.56 11.67
C ALA A 213 -6.29 40.35 11.23
N SER A 214 -7.42 39.67 10.99
CA SER A 214 -8.70 40.33 10.70
C SER A 214 -9.38 40.90 11.95
N THR A 215 -8.87 40.66 13.15
CA THR A 215 -9.58 40.97 14.40
C THR A 215 -9.08 42.26 15.04
N TYR A 216 -10.00 43.17 15.37
CA TYR A 216 -9.77 44.37 16.14
C TYR A 216 -10.53 44.32 17.47
N CYS A 217 -9.87 44.73 18.56
CA CYS A 217 -10.48 44.81 19.89
C CYS A 217 -10.55 46.27 20.35
N PHE A 218 -11.75 46.77 20.64
CA PHE A 218 -11.97 48.14 21.12
C PHE A 218 -12.40 48.14 22.58
N ALA A 219 -11.59 48.69 23.48
CA ALA A 219 -11.86 48.66 24.93
C ALA A 219 -13.21 49.30 25.29
N THR A 220 -13.99 48.63 26.11
CA THR A 220 -15.19 49.21 26.74
C THR A 220 -14.76 49.79 28.09
N ALA A 221 -15.06 51.06 28.36
CA ALA A 221 -14.50 51.85 29.47
C ALA A 221 -14.44 51.08 30.82
N GLY A 222 -13.23 50.88 31.37
CA GLY A 222 -13.04 50.28 32.70
C GLY A 222 -11.81 49.38 32.82
N GLN A 223 -10.74 49.94 33.42
CA GLN A 223 -9.54 49.29 33.97
C GLN A 223 -8.69 48.42 33.03
N THR A 224 -7.50 48.93 32.69
CA THR A 224 -6.34 48.15 32.26
C THR A 224 -5.78 47.38 33.46
N SER A 225 -6.31 46.19 33.73
CA SER A 225 -5.65 45.23 34.63
C SER A 225 -4.47 44.58 33.91
N PRO A 226 -3.40 44.15 34.63
CA PRO A 226 -2.27 43.47 34.01
C PRO A 226 -2.73 42.23 33.24
N ALA A 227 -2.10 41.97 32.09
CA ALA A 227 -2.38 40.81 31.26
C ALA A 227 -2.19 39.52 32.06
N SER A 228 -3.15 38.61 31.95
CA SER A 228 -3.09 37.30 32.58
C SER A 228 -1.98 36.45 31.94
N ASP A 229 -1.11 35.84 32.75
CA ASP A 229 -0.10 34.92 32.23
C ASP A 229 -0.75 33.56 31.91
N HIS A 230 -1.05 33.33 30.63
CA HIS A 230 -1.64 32.09 30.14
C HIS A 230 -0.60 31.06 29.65
N LEU A 231 0.69 31.28 29.91
CA LEU A 231 1.75 30.39 29.44
C LEU A 231 1.56 28.95 29.93
N VAL A 232 1.18 28.78 31.20
CA VAL A 232 0.93 27.45 31.79
C VAL A 232 -0.17 26.72 31.04
N PHE A 233 -1.28 27.41 30.73
CA PHE A 233 -2.39 26.81 30.01
C PHE A 233 -1.98 26.40 28.59
N ALA A 234 -1.28 27.29 27.86
CA ALA A 234 -0.78 27.00 26.52
C ALA A 234 0.14 25.76 26.50
N VAL A 235 1.05 25.66 27.46
CA VAL A 235 1.97 24.52 27.58
C VAL A 235 1.22 23.23 27.91
N VAL A 236 0.26 23.27 28.84
CA VAL A 236 -0.56 22.08 29.19
C VAL A 236 -1.37 21.61 27.99
N THR A 237 -2.04 22.52 27.27
CA THR A 237 -2.76 22.19 26.03
C THR A 237 -1.84 21.57 24.99
N ALA A 238 -0.64 22.13 24.80
CA ALA A 238 0.35 21.59 23.86
C ALA A 238 0.84 20.20 24.26
N LEU A 239 1.11 19.95 25.55
CA LEU A 239 1.55 18.65 26.04
C LEU A 239 0.47 17.58 25.84
N ILE A 240 -0.79 17.87 26.17
CA ILE A 240 -1.90 16.95 25.97
C ILE A 240 -2.10 16.67 24.48
N ALA A 241 -2.09 17.71 23.64
CA ALA A 241 -2.24 17.55 22.19
C ALA A 241 -1.10 16.69 21.61
N CYS A 242 0.16 16.99 21.97
CA CYS A 242 1.31 16.21 21.55
C CYS A 242 1.21 14.76 22.01
N LEU A 243 0.81 14.50 23.25
CA LEU A 243 0.63 13.15 23.77
C LEU A 243 -0.42 12.37 22.96
N VAL A 244 -1.60 12.95 22.73
CA VAL A 244 -2.68 12.32 21.95
C VAL A 244 -2.21 12.04 20.52
N LEU A 245 -1.57 13.02 19.88
CA LEU A 245 -1.07 12.86 18.51
C LEU A 245 0.04 11.82 18.40
N LEU A 246 0.99 11.78 19.35
CA LEU A 246 2.05 10.79 19.38
C LEU A 246 1.51 9.37 19.62
N ILE A 247 0.57 9.19 20.54
CA ILE A 247 -0.11 7.90 20.75
C ILE A 247 -0.81 7.46 19.47
N ALA A 248 -1.52 8.38 18.80
CA ALA A 248 -2.20 8.08 17.55
C ALA A 248 -1.22 7.68 16.42
N ILE A 249 -0.08 8.38 16.30
CA ILE A 249 0.98 8.03 15.34
C ILE A 249 1.55 6.64 15.66
N VAL A 250 1.91 6.39 16.92
CA VAL A 250 2.46 5.10 17.35
C VAL A 250 1.47 3.98 17.08
N ALA A 251 0.18 4.18 17.36
CA ALA A 251 -0.87 3.20 17.07
C ALA A 251 -0.95 2.87 15.57
N VAL A 252 -0.91 3.87 14.69
CA VAL A 252 -0.91 3.64 13.23
C VAL A 252 0.36 2.92 12.77
N VAL A 253 1.54 3.35 13.25
CA VAL A 253 2.82 2.73 12.87
C VAL A 253 2.90 1.29 13.33
N PHE A 254 2.44 1.01 14.55
CA PHE A 254 2.38 -0.32 15.12
C PHE A 254 1.42 -1.23 14.35
N ASP A 255 0.20 -0.76 14.07
CA ASP A 255 -0.79 -1.50 13.28
C ASP A 255 -0.30 -1.83 11.86
N ARG A 256 0.40 -0.88 11.20
CA ARG A 256 1.05 -1.13 9.91
C ARG A 256 2.15 -2.19 9.99
N ARG A 257 3.01 -2.12 11.02
CA ARG A 257 4.08 -3.10 11.21
C ARG A 257 3.53 -4.50 11.47
N MET A 258 2.55 -4.63 12.36
CA MET A 258 1.90 -5.91 12.65
C MET A 258 1.23 -6.52 11.41
N ALA A 259 0.57 -5.70 10.59
CA ALA A 259 -0.07 -6.18 9.37
C ALA A 259 0.96 -6.73 8.36
N LEU A 260 2.11 -6.05 8.21
CA LEU A 260 3.19 -6.52 7.35
C LEU A 260 3.82 -7.81 7.87
N GLU A 261 4.13 -7.87 9.16
CA GLU A 261 4.73 -9.04 9.81
C GLU A 261 3.82 -10.27 9.73
N THR A 262 2.51 -10.11 9.96
CA THR A 262 1.54 -11.19 9.83
C THR A 262 1.50 -11.74 8.39
N SER A 263 1.51 -10.85 7.39
CA SER A 263 1.51 -11.26 5.99
C SER A 263 2.81 -11.98 5.58
N SER A 264 3.96 -11.54 6.13
CA SER A 264 5.24 -12.20 5.90
C SER A 264 5.26 -13.59 6.54
N HIS A 265 4.80 -13.71 7.78
CA HIS A 265 4.72 -14.98 8.48
C HIS A 265 3.84 -16.00 7.74
N GLN A 266 2.66 -15.58 7.29
CA GLN A 266 1.76 -16.46 6.53
C GLN A 266 2.44 -17.03 5.28
N ARG A 267 3.12 -16.19 4.49
CA ARG A 267 3.85 -16.63 3.29
C ARG A 267 4.96 -17.63 3.63
N THR A 268 5.77 -17.33 4.65
CA THR A 268 6.86 -18.23 5.07
C THR A 268 6.32 -19.57 5.55
N THR A 269 5.20 -19.57 6.29
CA THR A 269 4.56 -20.81 6.75
C THR A 269 4.02 -21.62 5.58
N GLU A 270 3.37 -20.99 4.60
CA GLU A 270 2.88 -21.66 3.39
C GLU A 270 4.02 -22.29 2.58
N GLN A 271 5.13 -21.56 2.39
CA GLN A 271 6.33 -22.08 1.72
C GLN A 271 6.94 -23.27 2.47
N LEU A 272 7.01 -23.21 3.80
CA LEU A 272 7.53 -24.30 4.62
C LEU A 272 6.65 -25.56 4.52
N ILE A 273 5.33 -25.40 4.58
CA ILE A 273 4.39 -26.51 4.38
C ILE A 273 4.57 -27.13 3.00
N GLN A 274 4.72 -26.32 1.96
CA GLN A 274 4.94 -26.81 0.60
C GLN A 274 6.29 -27.54 0.46
N ALA A 275 7.35 -27.02 1.07
CA ALA A 275 8.67 -27.65 1.08
C ALA A 275 8.65 -29.02 1.81
N GLN A 276 7.98 -29.10 2.97
CA GLN A 276 7.83 -30.37 3.71
C GLN A 276 7.02 -31.40 2.94
N LYS A 277 5.94 -31.00 2.25
CA LYS A 277 5.20 -31.90 1.35
C LYS A 277 6.10 -32.45 0.26
N MET A 278 6.91 -31.59 -0.37
CA MET A 278 7.83 -32.01 -1.43
C MET A 278 8.95 -32.92 -0.91
N GLU A 279 9.47 -32.67 0.29
CA GLU A 279 10.45 -33.53 0.94
C GLU A 279 9.87 -34.91 1.26
N ALA A 280 8.65 -34.98 1.81
CA ALA A 280 7.97 -36.23 2.10
C ALA A 280 7.68 -37.04 0.84
N VAL A 281 7.18 -36.39 -0.23
CA VAL A 281 7.02 -37.02 -1.56
C VAL A 281 8.37 -37.50 -2.10
N GLY A 282 9.42 -36.70 -1.92
CA GLY A 282 10.80 -37.02 -2.25
C GLY A 282 11.27 -38.33 -1.62
N GLN A 283 11.23 -38.40 -0.29
CA GLN A 283 11.66 -39.56 0.50
C GLN A 283 10.84 -40.82 0.20
N LEU A 284 9.50 -40.71 0.16
CA LEU A 284 8.61 -41.84 -0.14
C LEU A 284 8.86 -42.38 -1.54
N THR A 285 8.96 -41.51 -2.54
CA THR A 285 9.21 -41.93 -3.93
C THR A 285 10.59 -42.54 -4.07
N GLY A 286 11.60 -42.04 -3.37
CA GLY A 286 12.96 -42.58 -3.39
C GLY A 286 13.04 -44.03 -2.89
N GLY A 287 12.43 -44.30 -1.74
CA GLY A 287 12.37 -45.66 -1.16
C GLY A 287 11.54 -46.61 -2.02
N VAL A 288 10.32 -46.21 -2.38
CA VAL A 288 9.41 -47.05 -3.17
C VAL A 288 10.00 -47.38 -4.55
N ALA A 289 10.61 -46.40 -5.22
CA ALA A 289 11.18 -46.60 -6.54
C ALA A 289 12.42 -47.52 -6.53
N HIS A 290 13.24 -47.44 -5.47
CA HIS A 290 14.34 -48.38 -5.27
C HIS A 290 13.81 -49.82 -5.17
N ASP A 291 12.77 -50.03 -4.38
CA ASP A 291 12.19 -51.37 -4.17
C ASP A 291 11.51 -51.90 -5.44
N PHE A 292 10.84 -51.04 -6.22
CA PHE A 292 10.30 -51.39 -7.54
C PHE A 292 11.40 -51.81 -8.53
N ASN A 293 12.49 -51.06 -8.59
CA ASN A 293 13.62 -51.40 -9.47
C ASN A 293 14.27 -52.73 -9.09
N ASN A 294 14.33 -53.07 -7.79
CA ASN A 294 14.84 -54.36 -7.34
C ASN A 294 13.97 -55.52 -7.84
N ILE A 295 12.64 -55.38 -7.75
CA ILE A 295 11.70 -56.39 -8.25
C ILE A 295 11.80 -56.51 -9.78
N LEU A 296 11.82 -55.38 -10.49
CA LEU A 296 11.93 -55.35 -11.95
C LEU A 296 13.23 -55.99 -12.43
N THR A 297 14.35 -55.77 -11.75
CA THR A 297 15.64 -56.37 -12.12
C THR A 297 15.57 -57.90 -12.13
N ILE A 298 14.93 -58.51 -11.14
CA ILE A 298 14.76 -59.97 -11.06
C ILE A 298 13.79 -60.45 -12.15
N VAL A 299 12.68 -59.75 -12.36
CA VAL A 299 11.69 -60.11 -13.39
C VAL A 299 12.30 -60.06 -14.79
N LEU A 300 13.04 -58.98 -15.10
CA LEU A 300 13.74 -58.80 -16.36
C LEU A 300 14.81 -59.87 -16.55
N ALA A 301 15.65 -60.14 -15.55
CA ALA A 301 16.69 -61.18 -15.66
C ALA A 301 16.12 -62.58 -15.96
N ASN A 302 14.98 -62.94 -15.34
CA ASN A 302 14.31 -64.21 -15.65
C ASN A 302 13.64 -64.20 -17.03
N ALA A 303 13.04 -63.09 -17.44
CA ALA A 303 12.43 -62.97 -18.76
C ALA A 303 13.47 -63.06 -19.88
N ASP A 304 14.60 -62.38 -19.72
CA ASP A 304 15.71 -62.40 -20.67
C ASP A 304 16.34 -63.80 -20.73
N ALA A 305 16.56 -64.46 -19.58
CA ALA A 305 17.08 -65.83 -19.55
C ALA A 305 16.16 -66.86 -20.24
N ILE A 306 14.84 -66.69 -20.17
CA ILE A 306 13.87 -67.55 -20.89
C ILE A 306 13.84 -67.21 -22.39
N ALA A 307 14.03 -65.94 -22.75
CA ALA A 307 14.07 -65.50 -24.15
C ALA A 307 15.34 -65.98 -24.87
N ASP A 308 16.47 -66.05 -24.16
CA ASP A 308 17.78 -66.44 -24.68
C ASP A 308 18.05 -67.96 -24.69
N ASP A 309 17.21 -68.78 -24.04
CA ASP A 309 17.37 -70.24 -24.03
C ASP A 309 16.87 -70.88 -25.34
N GLU A 310 17.81 -71.34 -26.17
CA GLU A 310 17.55 -72.00 -27.45
C GLU A 310 16.70 -73.29 -27.35
N LYS A 311 16.59 -73.89 -26.16
CA LYS A 311 15.76 -75.08 -25.92
C LYS A 311 14.27 -74.75 -25.75
N VAL A 312 13.92 -73.48 -25.60
CA VAL A 312 12.55 -73.03 -25.34
C VAL A 312 11.78 -72.84 -26.66
N PRO A 313 10.51 -73.30 -26.76
CA PRO A 313 9.71 -73.11 -27.96
C PRO A 313 9.56 -71.63 -28.37
N PRO A 314 9.55 -71.28 -29.68
CA PRO A 314 9.54 -69.89 -30.16
C PRO A 314 8.33 -69.05 -29.74
N HIS A 315 7.22 -69.68 -29.34
CA HIS A 315 6.04 -68.99 -28.83
C HIS A 315 6.19 -68.58 -27.36
N ILE A 316 6.99 -69.30 -26.57
CA ILE A 316 7.30 -68.97 -25.16
C ILE A 316 8.37 -67.87 -25.11
N ALA A 317 9.44 -67.99 -25.92
CA ALA A 317 10.45 -66.93 -26.04
C ALA A 317 9.84 -65.57 -26.41
N ARG A 318 8.88 -65.54 -27.36
CA ARG A 318 8.13 -64.30 -27.69
C ARG A 318 7.27 -63.75 -26.55
N ARG A 319 6.76 -64.60 -25.66
CA ARG A 319 6.01 -64.14 -24.46
C ARG A 319 6.97 -63.58 -23.41
N ALA A 320 8.14 -64.20 -23.23
CA ALA A 320 9.20 -63.71 -22.37
C ALA A 320 9.72 -62.33 -22.84
N GLN A 321 9.93 -62.17 -24.15
CA GLN A 321 10.30 -60.86 -24.73
C GLN A 321 9.28 -59.75 -24.41
N ARG A 322 7.98 -60.04 -24.54
CA ARG A 322 6.93 -59.07 -24.18
C ARG A 322 6.92 -58.70 -22.69
N ILE A 323 7.31 -59.63 -21.81
CA ILE A 323 7.46 -59.35 -20.36
C ILE A 323 8.66 -58.42 -20.15
N SER A 324 9.77 -58.66 -20.85
CA SER A 324 10.97 -57.81 -20.80
C SER A 324 10.67 -56.38 -21.28
N ASP A 325 10.03 -56.24 -22.45
CA ASP A 325 9.64 -54.94 -23.01
C ASP A 325 8.72 -54.14 -22.05
N ALA A 326 7.78 -54.83 -21.38
CA ALA A 326 6.90 -54.21 -20.38
C ALA A 326 7.65 -53.79 -19.12
N GLY A 327 8.59 -54.62 -18.64
CA GLY A 327 9.43 -54.33 -17.48
C GLY A 327 10.36 -53.15 -17.71
N GLN A 328 10.98 -53.04 -18.90
CA GLN A 328 11.80 -51.89 -19.28
C GLN A 328 10.98 -50.59 -19.30
N LYS A 329 9.73 -50.65 -19.77
CA LYS A 329 8.79 -49.52 -19.69
C LYS A 329 8.50 -49.10 -18.25
N ALA A 330 8.31 -50.07 -17.35
CA ALA A 330 8.08 -49.81 -15.93
C ALA A 330 9.31 -49.20 -15.23
N THR A 331 10.52 -49.63 -15.59
CA THR A 331 11.78 -49.03 -15.11
C THR A 331 11.88 -47.57 -15.51
N GLU A 332 11.52 -47.23 -16.75
CA GLU A 332 11.54 -45.85 -17.24
C GLU A 332 10.55 -44.95 -16.48
N LEU A 333 9.32 -45.42 -16.28
CA LEU A 333 8.30 -44.73 -15.46
C LEU A 333 8.79 -44.49 -14.02
N THR A 334 9.44 -45.49 -13.43
CA THR A 334 10.01 -45.41 -12.07
C THR A 334 11.15 -44.38 -11.99
N ARG A 335 11.97 -44.30 -13.05
CA ARG A 335 13.05 -43.32 -13.19
C ARG A 335 12.52 -41.89 -13.28
N GLN A 336 11.43 -41.68 -14.01
CA GLN A 336 10.77 -40.38 -14.13
C GLN A 336 10.14 -39.93 -12.80
N LEU A 337 9.56 -40.85 -12.03
CA LEU A 337 9.09 -40.60 -10.66
C LEU A 337 10.22 -40.19 -9.72
N LEU A 338 11.37 -40.88 -9.77
CA LEU A 338 12.58 -40.52 -9.02
C LEU A 338 13.16 -39.15 -9.42
N ALA A 339 13.12 -38.83 -10.72
CA ALA A 339 13.56 -37.54 -11.24
C ALA A 339 12.70 -36.38 -10.72
N PHE A 340 11.40 -36.61 -10.54
CA PHE A 340 10.48 -35.63 -9.94
C PHE A 340 10.68 -35.47 -8.42
N SER A 341 11.06 -36.55 -7.72
CA SER A 341 11.25 -36.56 -6.26
C SER A 341 12.62 -36.04 -5.81
N ARG A 342 13.67 -36.24 -6.62
CA ARG A 342 15.01 -35.72 -6.33
C ARG A 342 15.19 -34.32 -6.90
N LYS A 343 15.93 -33.46 -6.19
CA LYS A 343 16.65 -32.33 -6.80
C LYS A 343 17.69 -32.88 -7.78
N GLN A 344 17.25 -33.29 -8.97
CA GLN A 344 18.16 -33.77 -10.00
C GLN A 344 19.09 -32.60 -10.36
N VAL A 345 20.40 -32.81 -10.25
CA VAL A 345 21.38 -31.80 -10.64
C VAL A 345 21.24 -31.59 -12.14
N LEU A 346 20.70 -30.43 -12.53
CA LEU A 346 20.54 -30.03 -13.92
C LEU A 346 21.92 -29.95 -14.58
N LYS A 347 22.02 -30.37 -15.84
CA LYS A 347 23.22 -30.19 -16.67
C LYS A 347 22.89 -29.19 -17.79
N PRO A 348 22.82 -27.89 -17.47
CA PRO A 348 22.50 -26.90 -18.48
C PRO A 348 23.66 -26.75 -19.47
N GLU A 349 23.30 -26.68 -20.74
CA GLU A 349 24.19 -26.46 -21.87
C GLU A 349 23.59 -25.42 -22.81
N LEU A 350 24.43 -24.82 -23.64
CA LEU A 350 23.98 -23.82 -24.61
C LEU A 350 23.26 -24.55 -25.75
N ALA A 351 21.94 -24.43 -25.82
CA ALA A 351 21.09 -25.20 -26.75
C ALA A 351 20.27 -24.29 -27.67
N ASP A 352 20.06 -24.75 -28.90
CA ASP A 352 19.08 -24.20 -29.83
C ASP A 352 17.71 -24.85 -29.57
N LEU A 353 16.77 -24.06 -29.03
CA LEU A 353 15.42 -24.55 -28.73
C LEU A 353 14.61 -24.88 -29.99
N ASN A 354 14.91 -24.28 -31.14
CA ASN A 354 14.21 -24.62 -32.38
C ASN A 354 14.56 -26.03 -32.84
N ASP A 355 15.84 -26.42 -32.74
CA ASP A 355 16.29 -27.78 -33.04
C ASP A 355 15.64 -28.81 -32.09
N LEU A 356 15.60 -28.49 -30.80
CA LEU A 356 14.96 -29.32 -29.78
C LEU A 356 13.46 -29.50 -30.09
N VAL A 357 12.73 -28.39 -30.30
CA VAL A 357 11.30 -28.42 -30.64
C VAL A 357 11.04 -29.15 -31.96
N ALA A 358 11.91 -29.01 -32.96
CA ALA A 358 11.78 -29.73 -34.22
C ALA A 358 11.93 -31.25 -34.03
N THR A 359 12.96 -31.66 -33.27
CA THR A 359 13.25 -33.07 -32.97
C THR A 359 12.12 -33.70 -32.15
N THR A 360 11.71 -33.05 -31.06
CA THR A 360 10.61 -33.54 -30.22
C THR A 360 9.27 -33.49 -30.96
N GLY A 361 9.04 -32.47 -31.80
CA GLY A 361 7.84 -32.35 -32.63
C GLY A 361 7.66 -33.49 -33.62
N GLN A 362 8.76 -33.98 -34.23
CA GLN A 362 8.72 -35.17 -35.09
C GLN A 362 8.33 -36.43 -34.32
N LEU A 363 8.86 -36.60 -33.10
CA LEU A 363 8.49 -37.71 -32.22
C LEU A 363 7.00 -37.63 -31.86
N LEU A 364 6.54 -36.47 -31.38
CA LEU A 364 5.16 -36.24 -30.94
C LEU A 364 4.13 -36.46 -32.05
N ARG A 365 4.44 -36.09 -33.31
CA ARG A 365 3.58 -36.39 -34.46
C ARG A 365 3.31 -37.88 -34.63
N ARG A 366 4.28 -38.75 -34.31
CA ARG A 366 4.12 -40.20 -34.39
C ARG A 366 3.37 -40.76 -33.19
N THR A 367 3.54 -40.16 -32.01
CA THR A 367 3.03 -40.72 -30.74
C THR A 367 1.64 -40.23 -30.36
N LEU A 368 1.24 -39.02 -30.76
CA LEU A 368 -0.05 -38.42 -30.37
C LEU A 368 -1.24 -38.86 -31.25
N GLY A 369 -0.99 -39.61 -32.33
CA GLY A 369 -2.02 -40.25 -33.17
C GLY A 369 -2.68 -39.35 -34.23
N GLU A 370 -3.52 -39.95 -35.09
CA GLU A 370 -4.13 -39.26 -36.25
C GLU A 370 -5.13 -38.14 -35.89
N HIS A 371 -5.65 -38.16 -34.65
CA HIS A 371 -6.68 -37.21 -34.22
C HIS A 371 -6.12 -35.87 -33.72
N VAL A 372 -4.79 -35.72 -33.56
CA VAL A 372 -4.16 -34.46 -33.13
C VAL A 372 -3.16 -33.97 -34.16
N VAL A 373 -3.45 -32.83 -34.78
CA VAL A 373 -2.56 -32.17 -35.74
C VAL A 373 -1.52 -31.35 -34.98
N VAL A 374 -0.25 -31.78 -34.99
CA VAL A 374 0.86 -31.09 -34.34
C VAL A 374 1.59 -30.15 -35.31
N GLN A 375 1.52 -28.84 -35.05
CA GLN A 375 2.18 -27.80 -35.81
C GLN A 375 3.26 -27.11 -34.97
N THR A 376 4.42 -26.86 -35.57
CA THR A 376 5.53 -26.10 -34.95
C THR A 376 5.70 -24.78 -35.68
N VAL A 377 5.81 -23.69 -34.91
CA VAL A 377 6.06 -22.33 -35.41
C VAL A 377 7.32 -21.82 -34.73
N ALA A 378 8.43 -21.87 -35.45
CA ALA A 378 9.74 -21.49 -34.92
C ALA A 378 10.15 -20.10 -35.41
N SER A 379 10.54 -19.21 -34.50
CA SER A 379 11.12 -17.91 -34.88
C SER A 379 12.53 -18.06 -35.46
N ALA A 380 12.79 -17.42 -36.59
CA ALA A 380 14.07 -17.51 -37.31
C ALA A 380 15.25 -16.86 -36.55
N SER A 381 14.98 -16.00 -35.56
CA SER A 381 16.00 -15.27 -34.79
C SER A 381 15.90 -15.56 -33.30
N LEU A 382 15.66 -16.82 -32.93
CA LEU A 382 15.60 -17.24 -31.53
C LEU A 382 17.00 -17.22 -30.90
N TRP A 383 17.11 -16.75 -29.66
CA TRP A 383 18.39 -16.71 -28.96
C TRP A 383 18.81 -18.12 -28.48
N PRO A 384 20.11 -18.46 -28.50
CA PRO A 384 20.61 -19.65 -27.82
C PRO A 384 20.30 -19.57 -26.33
N THR A 385 19.81 -20.66 -25.75
CA THR A 385 19.36 -20.68 -24.35
C THR A 385 20.17 -21.69 -23.55
N TYR A 386 20.57 -21.32 -22.33
CA TYR A 386 21.31 -22.20 -21.43
C TYR A 386 20.34 -23.09 -20.65
N VAL A 387 20.14 -24.32 -21.08
CA VAL A 387 19.11 -25.25 -20.55
C VAL A 387 19.62 -26.67 -20.48
N ASP A 388 19.03 -27.49 -19.61
CA ASP A 388 19.21 -28.95 -19.66
C ASP A 388 18.29 -29.49 -20.75
N ARG A 389 18.87 -29.93 -21.88
CA ARG A 389 18.14 -30.40 -23.06
C ARG A 389 17.13 -31.51 -22.72
N THR A 390 17.52 -32.47 -21.90
CA THR A 390 16.66 -33.62 -21.53
C THR A 390 15.43 -33.17 -20.75
N GLN A 391 15.60 -32.18 -19.87
CA GLN A 391 14.50 -31.64 -19.06
C GLN A 391 13.52 -30.82 -19.91
N VAL A 392 14.03 -30.03 -20.87
CA VAL A 392 13.17 -29.27 -21.79
C VAL A 392 12.39 -30.23 -22.71
N GLU A 393 13.02 -31.28 -23.23
CA GLU A 393 12.34 -32.31 -24.02
C GLU A 393 11.22 -32.99 -23.20
N THR A 394 11.51 -33.36 -21.95
CA THR A 394 10.53 -33.98 -21.04
C THR A 394 9.36 -33.03 -20.72
N ALA A 395 9.65 -31.76 -20.42
CA ALA A 395 8.64 -30.74 -20.16
C ALA A 395 7.74 -30.53 -21.39
N LEU A 396 8.33 -30.45 -22.58
CA LEU A 396 7.59 -30.29 -23.83
C LEU A 396 6.67 -31.49 -24.10
N ILE A 397 7.15 -32.72 -23.91
CA ILE A 397 6.33 -33.93 -24.04
C ILE A 397 5.15 -33.90 -23.07
N ASN A 398 5.39 -33.59 -21.80
CA ASN A 398 4.34 -33.54 -20.78
C ASN A 398 3.25 -32.51 -21.10
N LEU A 399 3.64 -31.31 -21.54
CA LEU A 399 2.70 -30.29 -21.98
C LEU A 399 1.86 -30.76 -23.18
N CYS A 400 2.48 -31.44 -24.13
CA CYS A 400 1.80 -31.95 -25.32
C CYS A 400 0.82 -33.09 -25.00
N ILE A 401 1.17 -33.98 -24.06
CA ILE A 401 0.28 -35.03 -23.55
C ILE A 401 -0.92 -34.40 -22.85
N ASN A 402 -0.69 -33.45 -21.93
CA ASN A 402 -1.76 -32.75 -21.23
C ASN A 402 -2.70 -32.02 -22.20
N ALA A 403 -2.14 -31.39 -23.24
CA ALA A 403 -2.94 -30.75 -24.27
C ALA A 403 -3.79 -31.76 -25.06
N ARG A 404 -3.24 -32.92 -25.42
CA ARG A 404 -4.00 -34.02 -26.05
C ARG A 404 -5.14 -34.49 -25.15
N ASP A 405 -4.87 -34.73 -23.88
CA ASP A 405 -5.86 -35.26 -22.94
C ASP A 405 -7.01 -34.27 -22.69
N ALA A 406 -6.72 -32.96 -22.81
CA ALA A 406 -7.74 -31.91 -22.83
C ALA A 406 -8.58 -31.87 -24.13
N MET A 407 -8.16 -32.56 -25.20
CA MET A 407 -8.80 -32.61 -26.51
C MET A 407 -9.46 -33.98 -26.77
N SER A 408 -10.54 -34.28 -26.06
CA SER A 408 -11.25 -35.58 -26.10
C SER A 408 -11.80 -35.99 -27.48
N GLY A 409 -11.96 -35.06 -28.43
CA GLY A 409 -12.41 -35.32 -29.81
C GLY A 409 -11.33 -35.12 -30.89
N GLY A 410 -10.06 -34.98 -30.48
CA GLY A 410 -8.99 -34.53 -31.38
C GLY A 410 -8.90 -33.01 -31.49
N GLY A 411 -7.90 -32.50 -32.22
CA GLY A 411 -7.67 -31.06 -32.32
C GLY A 411 -6.34 -30.66 -32.94
N ARG A 412 -5.94 -29.41 -32.74
CA ARG A 412 -4.68 -28.86 -33.26
C ARG A 412 -3.81 -28.37 -32.11
N LEU A 413 -2.62 -28.93 -32.01
CA LEU A 413 -1.61 -28.53 -31.05
C LEU A 413 -0.54 -27.69 -31.76
N THR A 414 -0.36 -26.44 -31.34
CA THR A 414 0.67 -25.54 -31.90
C THR A 414 1.75 -25.30 -30.86
N ILE A 415 3.01 -25.55 -31.23
CA ILE A 415 4.19 -25.28 -30.41
C ILE A 415 4.91 -24.09 -31.04
N GLU A 416 5.00 -22.97 -30.31
CA GLU A 416 5.59 -21.71 -30.79
C GLU A 416 6.84 -21.33 -29.98
N THR A 417 7.90 -20.90 -30.65
CA THR A 417 9.10 -20.32 -30.03
C THR A 417 9.29 -18.88 -30.47
N ARG A 418 9.47 -17.95 -29.52
CA ARG A 418 9.76 -16.53 -29.79
C ARG A 418 10.51 -15.88 -28.62
N ASN A 419 11.27 -14.83 -28.91
CA ASN A 419 11.86 -13.98 -27.87
C ASN A 419 10.76 -13.05 -27.32
N VAL A 420 10.71 -12.90 -26.00
CA VAL A 420 9.74 -12.03 -25.30
C VAL A 420 10.50 -11.19 -24.29
N SER A 421 10.24 -9.87 -24.27
CA SER A 421 10.75 -8.95 -23.25
C SER A 421 9.78 -8.85 -22.08
N LEU A 422 10.27 -9.01 -20.85
CA LEU A 422 9.42 -8.93 -19.65
C LEU A 422 9.40 -7.51 -19.09
N SER A 423 8.20 -6.91 -18.99
CA SER A 423 8.02 -5.57 -18.39
C SER A 423 8.22 -5.58 -16.88
N ALA A 424 8.65 -4.46 -16.29
CA ALA A 424 8.82 -4.32 -14.84
C ALA A 424 7.50 -4.57 -14.05
N ASP A 425 6.36 -4.16 -14.61
CA ASP A 425 5.04 -4.40 -14.01
C ASP A 425 4.65 -5.89 -14.03
N TYR A 426 5.12 -6.65 -15.02
CA TYR A 426 4.88 -8.09 -15.12
C TYR A 426 5.71 -8.85 -14.08
N VAL A 427 7.01 -8.56 -13.99
CA VAL A 427 7.94 -9.17 -13.01
C VAL A 427 7.49 -8.89 -11.57
N ALA A 428 7.06 -7.65 -11.27
CA ALA A 428 6.58 -7.29 -9.94
C ALA A 428 5.31 -8.03 -9.49
N ARG A 429 4.57 -8.68 -10.41
CA ARG A 429 3.37 -9.46 -10.10
C ARG A 429 3.62 -10.94 -9.89
N GLN A 430 4.74 -11.50 -10.39
CA GLN A 430 4.95 -12.95 -10.39
C GLN A 430 5.93 -13.48 -9.33
N GLU A 431 6.58 -12.65 -8.51
CA GLU A 431 7.56 -13.10 -7.48
C GLU A 431 8.65 -14.06 -8.05
N ASP A 432 8.94 -13.99 -9.35
CA ASP A 432 9.97 -14.82 -10.00
C ASP A 432 11.35 -14.14 -9.94
N ASP A 433 12.42 -14.95 -9.86
CA ASP A 433 13.85 -14.55 -9.87
C ASP A 433 14.34 -14.04 -11.26
N VAL A 434 13.46 -13.46 -12.08
CA VAL A 434 13.78 -13.02 -13.45
C VAL A 434 13.74 -11.49 -13.55
N ALA A 435 14.87 -10.88 -13.92
CA ALA A 435 14.95 -9.43 -14.11
C ALA A 435 14.13 -8.98 -15.34
N ALA A 436 13.59 -7.76 -15.28
CA ALA A 436 12.95 -7.15 -16.44
C ALA A 436 13.96 -6.90 -17.57
N GLY A 437 13.56 -7.17 -18.81
CA GLY A 437 14.42 -7.11 -20.01
C GLY A 437 13.71 -7.63 -21.24
#